data_AF-A0A3D4NFW8-F1
#
_entry.id   AF-A0A3D4NFW8-F1
#
_cell.length_a   1.000
_cell.length_b   1.000
_cell.length_c   1.000
_cell.angle_alpha   90.00
_cell.angle_beta   90.00
_cell.angle_gamma   90.00
#
_symmetry.space_group_name_H-M   'P 1'
#
loop_
_entity.id
_entity.type
_entity.pdbx_description
1 polymer ?
#
loop_
_entity_poly.entity_id
_entity_poly.type
_entity_poly.pdbx_seq_one_letter_code
_entity_poly.pdbx_strand_id
1 'polypeptide(L)' 'ADGAGAARCITNALRDAKINSDQVQYINAHGTSTSAGDLAEACAIKSVFGDHAYKLAVSSTKSMTG' A
#
# COMPACT_ATOMS: atom_id res chain seq x y z
N ALA A 1 -13.32 -6.55 -3.43
CA ALA A 1 -13.13 -6.01 -2.08
C ALA A 1 -12.36 -4.70 -2.22
N ASP A 2 -12.73 -3.67 -1.46
CA ASP A 2 -12.24 -2.29 -1.59
C ASP A 2 -10.90 -2.00 -0.88
N GLY A 3 -10.29 -3.01 -0.26
CA GLY A 3 -9.01 -2.86 0.46
C GLY A 3 -9.13 -2.25 1.86
N ALA A 4 -10.33 -2.06 2.42
CA ALA A 4 -10.52 -1.39 3.71
C ALA A 4 -9.73 -2.02 4.88
N GLY A 5 -9.59 -3.34 4.90
CA GLY A 5 -8.77 -4.05 5.90
C GLY A 5 -7.27 -3.69 5.80
N ALA A 6 -6.74 -3.69 4.57
CA ALA A 6 -5.36 -3.29 4.31
C ALA A 6 -5.13 -1.82 4.66
N ALA A 7 -6.07 -0.93 4.32
CA ALA A 7 -5.99 0.49 4.65
C ALA A 7 -5.90 0.70 6.18
N ARG A 8 -6.76 0.01 6.97
CA ARG A 8 -6.71 0.06 8.44
C ARG A 8 -5.36 -0.42 8.98
N CYS A 9 -4.82 -1.50 8.41
CA CYS A 9 -3.51 -2.02 8.80
C CYS A 9 -2.41 -0.99 8.57
N ILE A 10 -2.34 -0.40 7.37
CA ILE A 10 -1.33 0.61 7.03
C ILE A 10 -1.49 1.84 7.94
N THR A 11 -2.72 2.35 8.15
CA THR A 11 -2.96 3.49 9.05
C THR A 11 -2.50 3.20 10.49
N ASN A 12 -2.77 2.00 11.00
CA ASN A 12 -2.32 1.62 12.33
C ASN A 12 -0.79 1.54 12.41
N ALA A 13 -0.12 1.00 11.38
CA ALA A 13 1.34 0.93 11.32
C ALA A 13 1.98 2.33 11.31
N LEU A 14 1.44 3.28 10.52
CA LEU A 14 1.91 4.66 10.50
C LEU A 14 1.76 5.35 11.88
N ARG A 15 0.63 5.12 12.55
CA ARG A 15 0.36 5.66 13.89
C ARG A 15 1.32 5.09 14.94
N ASP A 16 1.55 3.79 14.90
CA ASP A 16 2.47 3.11 15.81
C ASP A 16 3.92 3.62 15.63
N ALA A 17 4.34 3.75 14.37
CA ALA A 17 5.64 4.30 14.00
C ALA A 17 5.77 5.83 14.22
N LYS A 18 4.67 6.53 14.50
CA LYS A 18 4.58 8.00 14.65
C LYS A 18 5.15 8.75 13.45
N ILE A 19 4.87 8.27 12.25
CA ILE A 19 5.24 8.95 10.99
C ILE A 19 4.00 9.33 10.19
N ASN A 20 4.12 10.41 9.45
CA ASN A 20 3.11 10.86 8.50
C ASN A 20 3.23 10.05 7.19
N SER A 21 2.14 9.96 6.45
CA SER A 21 2.08 9.21 5.19
C SER A 21 3.02 9.77 4.10
N ASP A 22 3.28 11.08 4.11
CA ASP A 22 4.19 11.76 3.18
C ASP A 22 5.68 11.46 3.44
N GLN A 23 6.00 10.90 4.61
CA GLN A 23 7.35 10.48 4.97
C GLN A 23 7.73 9.10 4.42
N VAL A 24 6.79 8.35 3.84
CA VAL A 24 7.07 7.06 3.20
C VAL A 24 7.32 7.28 1.71
N GLN A 25 8.47 6.84 1.19
CA GLN A 25 8.80 7.01 -0.24
C GLN A 25 8.57 5.74 -1.07
N TYR A 26 8.49 4.58 -0.42
CA TYR A 26 8.42 3.29 -1.10
C TYR A 26 7.57 2.26 -0.33
N ILE A 27 6.81 1.46 -1.08
CA ILE A 27 6.10 0.27 -0.59
C ILE A 27 6.51 -0.94 -1.40
N ASN A 28 6.95 -1.99 -0.72
CA ASN A 28 6.99 -3.34 -1.29
C ASN A 28 5.61 -3.99 -1.09
N ALA A 29 4.80 -3.95 -2.13
CA ALA A 29 3.44 -4.49 -2.15
C ALA A 29 3.44 -6.01 -1.98
N HIS A 30 2.29 -6.56 -1.57
CA HIS A 30 2.19 -8.01 -1.47
C HIS A 30 2.05 -8.63 -2.87
N GLY A 31 1.30 -7.99 -3.78
CA GLY A 31 1.44 -8.11 -5.25
C GLY A 31 1.52 -9.55 -5.75
N THR A 32 0.39 -10.26 -5.69
CA THR A 32 0.27 -11.69 -6.06
C THR A 32 -0.17 -11.90 -7.52
N SER A 33 -0.29 -10.82 -8.31
CA SER A 33 -0.81 -10.86 -9.68
C SER A 33 -2.26 -11.33 -9.77
N THR A 34 -3.02 -11.21 -8.68
CA THR A 34 -4.45 -11.51 -8.67
C THR A 34 -5.23 -10.22 -8.88
N SER A 35 -6.11 -10.18 -9.89
CA SER A 35 -6.81 -8.94 -10.25
C SER A 35 -7.60 -8.34 -9.07
N ALA A 36 -8.21 -9.19 -8.24
CA ALA A 36 -8.95 -8.74 -7.07
C ALA A 36 -8.04 -8.27 -5.92
N GLY A 37 -6.91 -8.96 -5.68
CA GLY A 37 -5.98 -8.63 -4.60
C GLY A 37 -5.20 -7.36 -4.91
N ASP A 38 -4.63 -7.27 -6.10
CA ASP A 38 -3.82 -6.12 -6.53
C ASP A 38 -4.68 -4.84 -6.62
N LEU A 39 -5.95 -4.96 -7.05
CA LEU A 39 -6.90 -3.84 -7.02
C LEU A 39 -7.18 -3.39 -5.58
N ALA A 40 -7.41 -4.33 -4.66
CA ALA A 40 -7.65 -4.02 -3.26
C ALA A 40 -6.43 -3.35 -2.60
N GLU A 41 -5.20 -3.81 -2.90
CA GLU A 41 -3.95 -3.18 -2.45
C GLU A 41 -3.82 -1.75 -2.99
N ALA A 42 -4.05 -1.54 -4.28
CA ALA A 42 -3.99 -0.22 -4.89
C ALA A 42 -5.02 0.75 -4.29
N CYS A 43 -6.27 0.29 -4.07
CA CYS A 43 -7.31 1.07 -3.41
C CYS A 43 -6.92 1.44 -1.96
N ALA A 44 -6.37 0.49 -1.20
CA ALA A 44 -5.91 0.73 0.16
C ALA A 44 -4.79 1.76 0.21
N ILE A 45 -3.77 1.63 -0.65
CA ILE A 45 -2.65 2.58 -0.72
C ILE A 45 -3.18 3.98 -1.07
N LYS A 46 -4.02 4.12 -2.09
CA LYS A 46 -4.60 5.42 -2.45
C LYS A 46 -5.43 6.03 -1.33
N SER A 47 -6.20 5.23 -0.61
CA SER A 47 -7.02 5.71 0.50
C SER A 47 -6.19 6.21 1.68
N VAL A 48 -5.01 5.63 1.96
CA VAL A 48 -4.19 6.01 3.12
C VAL A 48 -3.22 7.15 2.77
N PHE A 49 -2.61 7.11 1.60
CA PHE A 49 -1.58 8.07 1.19
C PHE A 49 -2.14 9.28 0.45
N GLY A 50 -3.40 9.27 0.02
CA GLY A 50 -4.04 10.39 -0.67
C GLY A 50 -3.25 10.85 -1.90
N ASP A 51 -3.03 12.14 -2.04
CA ASP A 51 -2.25 12.72 -3.15
C ASP A 51 -0.80 12.21 -3.19
N HIS A 52 -0.22 11.85 -2.04
CA HIS A 52 1.13 11.30 -1.98
C HIS A 52 1.23 9.92 -2.64
N ALA A 53 0.12 9.19 -2.78
CA ALA A 53 0.09 7.90 -3.47
C ALA A 53 0.59 7.98 -4.92
N TYR A 54 0.50 9.14 -5.57
CA TYR A 54 0.98 9.36 -6.94
C TYR A 54 2.48 9.65 -7.05
N LYS A 55 3.15 9.93 -5.92
CA LYS A 55 4.61 10.12 -5.83
C LYS A 55 5.30 8.94 -5.17
N LEU A 56 4.52 8.04 -4.56
CA LEU A 56 4.99 6.88 -3.83
C LEU A 56 5.45 5.77 -4.79
N ALA A 57 6.69 5.30 -4.64
CA ALA A 57 7.18 4.18 -5.42
C ALA A 57 6.57 2.88 -4.89
N VAL A 58 6.04 2.03 -5.78
CA VAL A 58 5.45 0.74 -5.41
C VAL A 58 5.97 -0.35 -6.34
N SER A 59 6.48 -1.44 -5.78
CA SER A 59 6.83 -2.66 -6.52
C SER A 59 6.52 -3.90 -5.68
N SER A 60 6.73 -5.11 -6.22
CA SER A 60 6.57 -6.36 -5.48
C SER A 60 7.77 -7.26 -5.75
N THR A 61 8.45 -7.71 -4.70
CA THR A 61 9.57 -8.66 -4.87
C THR A 61 9.11 -10.03 -5.41
N LYS A 62 7.83 -10.40 -5.22
CA LYS A 62 7.28 -11.63 -5.81
C LYS A 62 7.26 -11.60 -7.33
N SER A 63 7.23 -10.42 -7.96
CA SER A 63 7.35 -10.33 -9.42
C SER A 63 8.72 -10.80 -9.91
N MET A 64 9.73 -10.78 -9.04
CA MET A 64 11.10 -11.19 -9.37
C MET A 64 11.41 -12.64 -8.98
N THR A 65 10.72 -13.21 -7.98
CA THR A 65 11.05 -14.52 -7.40
C THR A 65 9.97 -15.59 -7.53
N GLY A 66 8.72 -15.20 -7.78
CA GLY A 66 7.54 -16.04 -7.48
C GLY A 66 7.06 -15.83 -6.05
#